data_AF-A0A2K9AL59-F1
#
_entry.id   AF-A0A2K9AL59-F1
#
_cell.length_a   1.000
_cell.length_b   1.000
_cell.length_c   1.000
_cell.angle_alpha   90.00
_cell.angle_beta   90.00
_cell.angle_gamma   90.00
#
_symmetry.space_group_name_H-M   'P 1'
#
loop_
_entity.id
_entity.type
_entity.pdbx_description
1 polymer ?
#
loop_
_entity_poly.entity_id
_entity_poly.type
_entity_poly.pdbx_seq_one_letter_code
_entity_poly.pdbx_strand_id
1 'polypeptide(L)'
;MKHDRTEALNALKTAKGQIDAVIRMAEDGRYCVDVANQIVATTSLLKKANLLILQDHINTCVKESFQDGSSDEKIAEVIQLIRKYIK
;
A
#
# COMPACT_ATOMS: atom_id res chain seq x y z
N MET A 1 2.07 9.98 -19.08
CA MET A 1 3.20 9.10 -18.70
C MET A 1 2.65 7.80 -18.12
N LYS A 2 3.36 6.65 -18.24
CA LYS A 2 2.84 5.35 -17.76
C LYS A 2 3.29 5.13 -16.30
N HIS A 3 2.35 5.02 -15.38
CA HIS A 3 2.61 4.61 -14.00
C HIS A 3 3.31 3.26 -13.97
N ASP A 4 4.52 3.17 -13.42
CA ASP A 4 5.17 1.88 -13.20
C ASP A 4 4.80 1.35 -11.81
N ARG A 5 3.79 0.49 -11.79
CA ARG A 5 3.25 -0.10 -10.57
C ARG A 5 3.66 -1.56 -10.39
N THR A 6 4.69 -2.01 -11.10
CA THR A 6 5.09 -3.43 -11.13
C THR A 6 5.43 -3.94 -9.73
N GLU A 7 6.23 -3.18 -8.98
CA GLU A 7 6.61 -3.56 -7.61
C GLU A 7 5.44 -3.55 -6.64
N ALA A 8 4.56 -2.54 -6.75
CA ALA A 8 3.35 -2.45 -5.92
C ALA A 8 2.41 -3.63 -6.21
N LEU A 9 2.21 -3.98 -7.48
CA LEU A 9 1.41 -5.13 -7.89
C LEU A 9 2.00 -6.45 -7.38
N ASN A 10 3.33 -6.60 -7.40
CA ASN A 10 3.98 -7.79 -6.86
C ASN A 10 3.75 -7.90 -5.35
N ALA A 11 3.92 -6.80 -4.60
CA ALA A 11 3.63 -6.77 -3.17
C ALA A 11 2.15 -7.12 -2.85
N LEU A 12 1.20 -6.60 -3.64
CA LEU A 12 -0.23 -6.91 -3.49
C LEU A 12 -0.53 -8.39 -3.78
N LYS A 13 0.06 -8.97 -4.83
CA LYS A 13 -0.10 -10.39 -5.16
C LYS A 13 0.44 -11.29 -4.05
N THR A 14 1.59 -10.94 -3.47
CA THR A 14 2.14 -11.67 -2.32
C THR A 14 1.24 -11.51 -1.09
N ALA A 15 0.75 -10.30 -0.81
CA ALA A 15 -0.17 -10.05 0.30
C ALA A 15 -1.46 -10.87 0.15
N LYS A 16 -2.03 -10.97 -1.06
CA LYS A 16 -3.18 -11.83 -1.34
C LYS A 16 -2.91 -13.28 -0.92
N GLY A 17 -1.79 -13.86 -1.34
CA GLY A 17 -1.43 -15.23 -0.95
C GLY A 17 -1.24 -15.40 0.56
N GLN A 18 -0.74 -14.37 1.26
CA GLN A 18 -0.64 -14.40 2.72
C GLN A 18 -2.01 -14.29 3.41
N ILE A 19 -2.94 -13.49 2.89
CA ILE A 19 -4.33 -13.43 3.37
C ILE A 19 -4.98 -14.81 3.23
N ASP A 20 -4.84 -15.44 2.05
CA ASP A 20 -5.35 -16.80 1.79
C ASP A 20 -4.73 -17.83 2.77
N ALA A 21 -3.51 -17.60 3.25
CA ALA A 21 -2.88 -18.43 4.28
C ALA A 21 -3.44 -18.11 5.69
N VAL A 22 -3.57 -16.84 6.07
CA VAL A 22 -4.13 -16.40 7.36
C VAL A 22 -5.52 -16.97 7.58
N ILE A 23 -6.38 -16.92 6.54
CA ILE A 23 -7.74 -17.46 6.60
C ILE A 23 -7.69 -18.95 6.94
N ARG A 24 -6.90 -19.74 6.22
CA ARG A 24 -6.72 -21.17 6.50
C ARG A 24 -6.19 -21.42 7.91
N MET A 25 -5.20 -20.64 8.38
CA MET A 25 -4.68 -20.77 9.74
C MET A 25 -5.76 -20.55 10.80
N ALA A 26 -6.68 -19.61 10.57
CA ALA A 26 -7.80 -19.34 11.46
C ALA A 26 -8.87 -20.44 11.41
N GLU A 27 -9.20 -20.93 10.21
CA GLU A 27 -10.13 -22.05 10.00
C GLU A 27 -9.62 -23.35 10.65
N ASP A 28 -8.32 -23.61 10.55
CA ASP A 28 -7.64 -24.76 11.15
C ASP A 28 -7.45 -24.63 12.67
N GLY A 29 -7.87 -23.51 13.28
CA GLY A 29 -7.75 -23.28 14.72
C GLY A 29 -6.29 -23.20 15.21
N ARG A 30 -5.38 -22.70 14.39
CA ARG A 30 -3.96 -22.55 14.77
C ARG A 30 -3.78 -21.59 15.95
N TYR A 31 -2.64 -21.72 16.63
CA TYR A 31 -2.28 -20.89 17.77
C TYR A 31 -2.39 -19.39 17.45
N CYS A 32 -3.12 -18.66 18.30
CA CYS A 32 -3.51 -17.27 18.04
C CYS A 32 -2.31 -16.35 17.77
N VAL A 33 -1.17 -16.58 18.43
CA VAL A 33 0.04 -15.75 18.23
C VAL A 33 0.63 -15.96 16.84
N ASP A 34 0.59 -17.19 16.30
CA ASP A 34 1.06 -17.46 14.93
C ASP A 34 0.19 -16.75 13.90
N VAL A 35 -1.14 -16.80 14.08
CA VAL A 35 -2.10 -16.11 13.21
C VAL A 35 -1.87 -14.59 13.28
N ALA A 36 -1.71 -14.04 14.48
CA ALA A 36 -1.44 -12.62 14.68
C ALA A 36 -0.11 -12.18 14.01
N ASN A 37 0.96 -12.97 14.17
CA ASN A 37 2.24 -12.70 13.51
C ASN A 37 2.11 -12.71 11.99
N GLN A 38 1.35 -13.65 11.42
CA GLN A 38 1.11 -13.72 9.98
C GLN A 38 0.29 -12.52 9.47
N ILE A 39 -0.68 -12.04 10.26
CA ILE A 39 -1.43 -10.81 9.96
C ILE A 39 -0.49 -9.58 9.93
N VAL A 40 0.45 -9.48 10.88
CA VAL A 40 1.44 -8.38 10.92
C VAL A 40 2.36 -8.43 9.70
N ALA A 41 2.82 -9.62 9.30
CA ALA A 41 3.61 -9.81 8.09
C ALA A 41 2.83 -9.37 6.83
N THR A 42 1.56 -9.78 6.74
CA THR A 42 0.66 -9.41 5.64
C THR A 42 0.45 -7.89 5.57
N THR A 43 0.21 -7.26 6.72
CA THR A 43 0.04 -5.81 6.83
C THR A 43 1.29 -5.06 6.37
N SER A 44 2.48 -5.59 6.64
CA SER A 44 3.75 -4.99 6.19
C SER A 44 3.88 -4.97 4.66
N LEU A 45 3.37 -6.00 3.96
CA LEU A 45 3.31 -6.01 2.49
C LEU A 45 2.30 -4.99 1.95
N LEU A 46 1.13 -4.86 2.57
CA LEU A 46 0.13 -3.85 2.19
C LEU A 46 0.68 -2.44 2.38
N LYS A 47 1.38 -2.19 3.49
CA LYS A 47 2.11 -0.95 3.77
C LYS A 47 3.14 -0.64 2.69
N LYS A 48 3.96 -1.63 2.31
CA LYS A 48 4.93 -1.50 1.21
C LYS A 48 4.25 -1.15 -0.11
N ALA A 49 3.18 -1.85 -0.48
CA ALA A 49 2.44 -1.58 -1.72
C ALA A 49 1.87 -0.15 -1.75
N ASN A 50 1.30 0.30 -0.63
CA ASN A 50 0.75 1.64 -0.51
C ASN A 50 1.82 2.73 -0.67
N LEU A 51 3.00 2.55 -0.05
CA LEU A 51 4.12 3.48 -0.19
C LEU A 51 4.60 3.58 -1.65
N LEU A 52 4.70 2.44 -2.35
CA LEU A 52 5.10 2.42 -3.77
C LEU A 52 4.09 3.15 -4.66
N ILE A 53 2.79 2.97 -4.42
CA ILE A 53 1.73 3.70 -5.14
C ILE A 53 1.82 5.21 -4.86
N LEU A 54 2.04 5.61 -3.61
CA LEU A 54 2.16 7.02 -3.24
C LEU A 54 3.40 7.65 -3.87
N GLN A 55 4.53 6.95 -3.86
CA GLN A 55 5.76 7.39 -4.52
C GLN A 55 5.56 7.59 -6.03
N ASP A 56 4.90 6.66 -6.70
CA ASP A 56 4.55 6.78 -8.12
C ASP A 56 3.65 8.02 -8.37
N HIS A 57 2.63 8.24 -7.53
CA HIS A 57 1.74 9.40 -7.64
C HIS A 57 2.48 10.75 -7.48
N ILE A 58 3.42 10.84 -6.52
CA ILE A 58 4.23 12.04 -6.32
C ILE A 58 5.15 12.30 -7.52
N ASN A 59 5.79 11.25 -8.05
CA ASN A 59 6.73 11.39 -9.17
C ASN A 59 6.06 11.65 -10.53
N THR A 60 4.75 11.41 -10.63
CA THR A 60 3.97 11.57 -11.86
C THR A 60 2.96 12.71 -11.71
N CYS A 61 1.79 12.45 -11.12
CA CYS A 61 0.67 13.40 -11.04
C CYS A 61 1.04 14.71 -10.34
N VAL A 62 1.74 14.63 -9.20
CA VAL A 62 2.14 15.85 -8.46
C VAL A 62 3.25 16.59 -9.20
N LYS A 63 4.18 15.87 -9.82
CA LYS A 63 5.26 16.49 -10.60
C LYS A 63 4.71 17.21 -11.85
N GLU A 64 3.74 16.61 -12.53
CA GLU A 64 3.07 17.17 -13.71
C GLU A 64 2.22 18.40 -13.34
N SER A 65 1.57 18.42 -12.16
CA SER A 65 0.74 19.56 -11.73
C SER A 65 1.50 20.85 -11.43
N PHE A 66 2.82 20.80 -11.32
CA PHE A 66 3.64 22.02 -11.29
C PHE A 66 3.69 22.72 -12.66
N GLN A 67 3.41 22.02 -13.76
CA GLN A 67 3.43 22.61 -15.11
C GLN A 67 2.11 23.29 -15.47
N ASP A 68 1.00 22.83 -14.91
CA ASP A 68 -0.35 23.36 -15.20
C ASP A 68 -0.92 24.28 -14.10
N GLY A 69 -0.15 24.49 -13.01
CA GLY A 69 -0.54 25.37 -11.91
C GLY A 69 -1.48 24.73 -10.88
N SER A 70 -1.80 23.44 -10.98
CA SER A 70 -2.67 22.72 -10.05
C SER A 70 -1.94 22.03 -8.87
N SER A 71 -0.67 22.38 -8.65
CA SER A 71 0.19 21.75 -7.64
C SER A 71 -0.36 21.76 -6.21
N ASP A 72 -0.95 22.86 -5.75
CA ASP A 72 -1.48 22.98 -4.38
C ASP A 72 -2.58 21.95 -4.07
N GLU A 73 -3.48 21.70 -5.02
CA GLU A 73 -4.55 20.71 -4.87
C GLU A 73 -3.99 19.29 -4.75
N LYS A 74 -3.03 18.95 -5.61
CA LYS A 74 -2.39 17.62 -5.62
C LYS A 74 -1.51 17.38 -4.39
N ILE A 75 -0.84 18.41 -3.89
CA ILE A 75 -0.10 18.32 -2.62
C ILE A 75 -1.06 18.10 -1.45
N ALA A 76 -2.19 18.80 -1.41
CA ALA A 76 -3.20 18.61 -0.37
C ALA A 76 -3.77 17.17 -0.36
N GLU A 77 -4.01 16.59 -1.53
CA GLU A 77 -4.43 15.19 -1.70
C GLU A 77 -3.42 14.21 -1.09
N VAL A 78 -2.12 14.39 -1.40
CA VAL A 78 -1.03 13.58 -0.83
C VAL A 78 -0.94 13.71 0.69
N ILE A 79 -1.04 14.93 1.22
CA ILE A 79 -1.00 15.17 2.67
C ILE A 79 -2.17 14.44 3.36
N GLN A 80 -3.36 14.45 2.78
CA GLN A 80 -4.50 13.70 3.33
C GLN A 80 -4.25 12.19 3.35
N LEU A 81 -3.65 11.63 2.30
CA LEU A 81 -3.30 10.20 2.25
C LEU A 81 -2.25 9.84 3.32
N ILE A 82 -1.21 10.67 3.49
CA ILE A 82 -0.19 10.46 4.52
C ILE A 82 -0.80 10.51 5.93
N ARG A 83 -1.72 11.45 6.19
CA ARG A 83 -2.43 11.53 7.49
C ARG A 83 -3.20 10.26 7.83
N LYS A 84 -3.81 9.61 6.83
CA LYS A 84 -4.51 8.32 7.03
C LYS A 84 -3.55 7.16 7.32
N TYR A 85 -2.29 7.29 6.93
CA TYR A 85 -1.28 6.23 7.07
C TYR A 85 -0.50 6.31 8.40
N ILE A 86 -0.37 7.51 8.98
CA ILE A 86 0.33 7.75 10.25
C ILE A 86 -0.59 7.52 11.47
N LYS A 87 -1.90 7.68 11.30
CA LYS A 87 -2.90 7.31 12.32
C LYS A 87 -3.03 5.80 12.44
#